data_AF-A0A0F9AAL4-F1
#
_entry.id   AF-A0A0F9AAL4-F1
#
_cell.length_a   1.000
_cell.length_b   1.000
_cell.length_c   1.000
_cell.angle_alpha   90.00
_cell.angle_beta   90.00
_cell.angle_gamma   90.00
#
_symmetry.space_group_name_H-M   'P 1'
#
loop_
_entity.id
_entity.type
_entity.pdbx_description
1 polymer ?
#
loop_
_entity_poly.entity_id
_entity_poly.type
_entity_poly.pdbx_seq_one_letter_code
_entity_poly.pdbx_strand_id
1 'polypeptide(L)'
;MTSQGKRLSILSLPEVQEVYSIPRFDSHEREYFFSFTDDELDAVKLLHSHRNRIHFLLMLGYFKVKPVCLVYAWKDIEVDYKYLVERYYPKASKKMKNITRNTRSRLYKKVFDIVDHK
;
A
#
# COMPACT_ATOMS: atom_id res chain seq x y z
N MET A 1 35.18 14.18 25.08
CA MET A 1 33.87 14.82 24.82
C MET A 1 33.31 14.29 23.52
N THR A 2 32.34 13.37 23.57
CA THR A 2 31.54 12.98 22.40
C THR A 2 30.08 12.87 22.89
N SER A 3 29.30 13.90 22.58
CA SER A 3 27.86 13.92 22.84
C SER A 3 27.20 12.88 21.92
N GLN A 4 26.96 11.69 22.46
CA GLN A 4 26.12 10.67 21.83
C GLN A 4 24.69 11.21 21.82
N GLY A 5 24.26 11.72 20.67
CA GLY A 5 22.93 12.26 20.46
C GLY A 5 21.87 11.23 20.83
N LYS A 6 21.29 11.40 22.01
CA LYS A 6 20.18 10.61 22.54
C LYS A 6 18.97 10.90 21.64
N ARG A 7 18.80 10.13 20.57
CA ARG A 7 17.57 10.14 19.77
C ARG A 7 16.43 9.75 20.70
N LEU A 8 15.59 10.71 21.04
CA LEU A 8 14.33 10.48 21.74
C LEU A 8 13.47 9.59 20.83
N SER A 9 13.40 8.29 21.12
CA SER A 9 12.41 7.41 20.50
C SER A 9 11.08 7.69 21.18
N ILE A 10 10.23 8.50 20.53
CA ILE A 10 8.89 8.83 21.02
C ILE A 10 8.00 7.59 21.09
N LEU A 11 8.30 6.56 20.29
CA LEU A 11 7.59 5.29 20.25
C LEU A 11 8.50 4.13 20.66
N SER A 12 7.96 3.21 21.44
CA SER A 12 8.55 1.90 21.72
C SER A 12 8.55 1.02 20.46
N LEU A 13 9.43 0.01 20.40
CA LEU A 13 9.50 -0.90 19.24
C LEU A 13 8.16 -1.57 18.88
N PRO A 14 7.32 -2.00 19.85
CA PRO A 14 5.98 -2.51 19.56
C PRO A 14 5.05 -1.46 18.97
N GLU A 15 5.04 -0.23 19.51
CA GLU A 15 4.23 0.86 18.97
C GLU A 15 4.65 1.23 17.53
N VAL A 16 5.95 1.17 17.22
CA VAL A 16 6.44 1.33 15.84
C VAL A 16 5.90 0.20 14.95
N GLN A 17 5.92 -1.06 15.40
CA GLN A 17 5.39 -2.17 14.60
C GLN A 17 3.88 -2.06 14.39
N GLU A 18 3.13 -1.67 15.41
CA GLU A 18 1.70 -1.44 15.32
C GLU A 18 1.40 -0.29 14.34
N VAL A 19 2.11 0.84 14.46
CA VAL A 19 1.92 2.04 13.63
C VAL A 19 2.48 1.90 12.21
N TYR A 20 3.38 0.96 11.92
CA TYR A 20 3.89 0.77 10.54
C TYR A 20 3.53 -0.58 9.90
N SER A 21 2.74 -1.40 10.59
CA SER A 21 2.12 -2.60 9.99
C SER A 21 0.98 -2.24 9.04
N ILE A 22 0.75 -3.12 8.07
CA ILE A 22 -0.41 -3.02 7.17
C ILE A 22 -1.72 -3.23 7.97
N PRO A 23 -2.83 -2.63 7.54
CA PRO A 23 -4.15 -2.98 8.04
C PRO A 23 -4.43 -4.47 7.87
N ARG A 24 -5.09 -5.07 8.87
CA ARG A 24 -5.59 -6.45 8.81
C ARG A 24 -7.10 -6.39 8.58
N PHE A 25 -7.52 -6.64 7.34
CA PHE A 25 -8.93 -6.57 6.97
C PHE A 25 -9.66 -7.89 7.14
N ASP A 26 -10.86 -7.83 7.71
CA ASP A 26 -11.88 -8.83 7.47
C ASP A 26 -12.45 -8.76 6.03
N SER A 27 -13.45 -9.57 5.70
CA SER A 27 -14.05 -9.57 4.36
C SER A 27 -14.78 -8.27 4.02
N HIS A 28 -15.50 -7.68 4.97
CA HIS A 28 -16.29 -6.46 4.75
C HIS A 28 -15.38 -5.23 4.64
N GLU A 29 -14.40 -5.11 5.53
CA GLU A 29 -13.38 -4.05 5.48
C GLU A 29 -12.60 -4.13 4.17
N ARG A 30 -12.20 -5.33 3.76
CA ARG A 30 -11.48 -5.54 2.50
C ARG A 30 -12.32 -5.07 1.30
N GLU A 31 -13.59 -5.41 1.27
CA GLU A 31 -14.50 -4.98 0.20
C GLU A 31 -14.68 -3.45 0.20
N TYR A 32 -14.85 -2.86 1.38
CA TYR A 32 -15.05 -1.43 1.56
C TYR A 32 -13.81 -0.62 1.14
N PHE A 33 -12.64 -0.91 1.73
CA PHE A 33 -11.42 -0.13 1.48
C PHE A 33 -10.79 -0.39 0.11
N PHE A 34 -11.08 -1.53 -0.52
CA PHE A 34 -10.70 -1.81 -1.90
C PHE A 34 -11.83 -1.59 -2.91
N SER A 35 -12.83 -0.78 -2.56
CA SER A 35 -13.72 -0.16 -3.54
C SER A 35 -13.14 1.21 -3.94
N PHE A 36 -12.83 1.35 -5.23
CA PHE A 36 -12.19 2.53 -5.79
C PHE A 36 -13.15 3.31 -6.68
N THR A 37 -13.02 4.63 -6.69
CA THR A 37 -13.79 5.50 -7.60
C THR A 37 -13.27 5.37 -9.03
N ASP A 38 -14.06 5.82 -10.01
CA ASP A 38 -13.64 5.80 -11.42
C ASP A 38 -12.35 6.59 -11.65
N ASP A 39 -12.22 7.78 -11.03
CA ASP A 39 -10.99 8.59 -11.08
C ASP A 39 -9.76 7.85 -10.53
N GLU A 40 -9.94 7.12 -9.42
CA GLU A 40 -8.87 6.31 -8.81
C GLU A 40 -8.44 5.18 -9.77
N LEU A 41 -9.41 4.52 -10.41
CA LEU A 41 -9.16 3.46 -11.39
C LEU A 41 -8.53 3.99 -12.68
N ASP A 42 -8.89 5.18 -13.12
CA ASP A 42 -8.30 5.82 -14.30
C ASP A 42 -6.84 6.19 -14.08
N ALA A 43 -6.49 6.71 -12.90
CA ALA A 43 -5.10 6.95 -12.53
C ALA A 43 -4.26 5.66 -12.54
N VAL A 44 -4.86 4.52 -12.17
CA VAL A 44 -4.20 3.21 -12.19
C VAL A 44 -3.92 2.74 -13.63
N LYS A 45 -4.82 3.02 -14.59
CA LYS A 45 -4.66 2.62 -16.00
C LYS A 45 -3.39 3.21 -16.63
N LEU A 46 -2.94 4.39 -16.17
CA LEU A 46 -1.71 5.04 -16.62
C LEU A 46 -0.43 4.28 -16.25
N LEU A 47 -0.50 3.30 -15.35
CA LEU A 47 0.64 2.44 -15.01
C LEU A 47 0.76 1.30 -16.03
N HIS A 48 1.93 1.10 -16.63
CA HIS A 48 2.13 0.07 -17.66
C HIS A 48 2.11 -1.38 -17.14
N SER A 49 2.39 -1.62 -15.86
CA SER A 49 2.57 -2.97 -15.30
C SER A 49 1.39 -3.36 -14.42
N HIS A 50 0.74 -4.50 -14.70
CA HIS A 50 -0.31 -5.08 -13.83
C HIS A 50 0.15 -5.23 -12.38
N ARG A 51 1.39 -5.68 -12.16
CA ARG A 51 1.99 -5.75 -10.82
C ARG A 51 1.97 -4.37 -10.14
N ASN A 52 2.44 -3.34 -10.84
CA ASN A 52 2.47 -1.99 -10.27
C ASN A 52 1.06 -1.43 -10.04
N ARG A 53 0.09 -1.76 -10.91
CA ARG A 53 -1.33 -1.41 -10.73
C ARG A 53 -1.91 -2.00 -9.46
N ILE A 54 -1.70 -3.30 -9.21
CA ILE A 54 -2.19 -3.96 -8.00
C ILE A 54 -1.51 -3.40 -6.75
N HIS A 55 -0.19 -3.23 -6.77
CA HIS A 55 0.51 -2.59 -5.64
C HIS A 55 0.07 -1.16 -5.39
N PHE A 56 -0.30 -0.42 -6.44
CA PHE A 56 -0.86 0.91 -6.30
C PHE A 56 -2.22 0.87 -5.59
N LEU A 57 -3.14 0.01 -6.04
CA LEU A 57 -4.45 -0.19 -5.39
C LEU A 57 -4.31 -0.63 -3.93
N LEU A 58 -3.39 -1.55 -3.62
CA LEU A 58 -3.06 -1.93 -2.24
C LEU A 58 -2.66 -0.72 -1.40
N MET A 59 -1.70 0.06 -1.89
CA MET A 59 -1.22 1.24 -1.16
C MET A 59 -2.32 2.26 -0.96
N LEU A 60 -3.13 2.53 -1.99
CA LEU A 60 -4.24 3.49 -1.91
C LEU A 60 -5.29 3.01 -0.89
N GLY A 61 -5.71 1.76 -0.94
CA GLY A 61 -6.68 1.19 0.00
C GLY A 61 -6.18 1.19 1.44
N TYR A 62 -4.92 0.81 1.68
CA TYR A 62 -4.33 0.91 3.02
C TYR A 62 -4.16 2.36 3.48
N PHE A 63 -3.82 3.28 2.57
CA PHE A 63 -3.63 4.69 2.89
C PHE A 63 -4.94 5.36 3.34
N LYS A 64 -6.10 4.94 2.80
CA LYS A 64 -7.44 5.38 3.25
C LYS A 64 -7.70 5.08 4.73
N VAL A 65 -7.09 4.02 5.27
CA VAL A 65 -7.22 3.63 6.69
C VAL A 65 -6.12 4.24 7.53
N LYS A 66 -4.91 4.23 6.98
CA LYS A 66 -3.69 4.57 7.69
C LYS A 66 -2.80 5.40 6.76
N PRO A 67 -2.85 6.74 6.86
CA PRO A 67 -2.22 7.65 5.90
C PRO A 67 -0.71 7.75 6.12
N VAL A 68 -0.01 6.62 5.99
CA VAL A 68 1.44 6.48 6.12
C VAL A 68 2.00 5.67 4.96
N CYS A 69 3.26 5.93 4.60
CA CYS A 69 4.00 5.12 3.64
C CYS A 69 4.39 3.77 4.25
N LEU A 70 3.62 2.72 3.96
CA LEU A 70 3.84 1.38 4.46
C LEU A 70 5.00 0.68 3.77
N VAL A 71 5.72 -0.12 4.55
CA VAL A 71 6.74 -1.05 4.10
C VAL A 71 6.30 -2.44 4.50
N TYR A 72 6.08 -3.32 3.53
CA TYR A 72 5.57 -4.66 3.75
C TYR A 72 6.39 -5.72 3.02
N ALA A 73 6.35 -6.94 3.53
CA ALA A 73 6.80 -8.15 2.86
C ALA A 73 5.63 -8.80 2.09
N TRP A 74 5.94 -9.78 1.24
CA TRP A 74 4.93 -10.44 0.41
C TRP A 74 3.86 -11.14 1.26
N LYS A 75 4.32 -11.84 2.31
CA LYS A 75 3.45 -12.55 3.27
C LYS A 75 2.41 -11.66 3.94
N ASP A 76 2.68 -10.36 4.05
CA ASP A 76 1.77 -9.45 4.73
C ASP A 76 0.57 -9.16 3.82
N ILE A 77 0.83 -8.93 2.53
CA ILE A 77 -0.16 -8.46 1.56
C ILE A 77 -0.78 -9.57 0.71
N GLU A 78 -0.33 -10.82 0.82
CA GLU A 78 -0.68 -11.89 -0.13
C GLU A 78 -2.21 -12.08 -0.29
N VAL A 79 -2.95 -12.05 0.82
CA VAL A 79 -4.41 -12.23 0.82
C VAL A 79 -5.09 -11.07 0.08
N ASP A 80 -4.75 -9.84 0.44
CA ASP A 80 -5.33 -8.64 -0.15
C ASP A 80 -4.91 -8.46 -1.62
N TYR A 81 -3.68 -8.85 -1.96
CA TYR A 81 -3.19 -8.84 -3.34
C TYR A 81 -4.01 -9.81 -4.20
N LYS A 82 -4.26 -11.03 -3.73
CA LYS A 82 -5.05 -12.03 -4.46
C LYS A 82 -6.48 -11.52 -4.68
N TYR A 83 -7.09 -10.95 -3.64
CA TYR A 83 -8.41 -10.32 -3.75
C TYR A 83 -8.47 -9.25 -4.85
N LEU A 84 -7.49 -8.34 -4.90
CA LEU A 84 -7.44 -7.30 -5.94
C LEU A 84 -7.18 -7.85 -7.33
N VAL A 85 -6.36 -8.91 -7.47
CA VAL A 85 -6.16 -9.60 -8.75
C VAL A 85 -7.49 -10.17 -9.24
N GLU A 86 -8.21 -10.89 -8.39
CA GLU A 86 -9.47 -11.53 -8.76
C GLU A 86 -10.54 -10.50 -9.13
N ARG A 87 -10.63 -9.40 -8.37
CA ARG A 87 -11.62 -8.34 -8.59
C ARG A 87 -11.33 -7.46 -9.80
N TYR A 88 -10.09 -7.02 -10.00
CA TYR A 88 -9.76 -5.99 -11.00
C TYR A 88 -8.92 -6.48 -12.17
N TYR A 89 -8.18 -7.59 -12.02
CA TYR A 89 -7.26 -8.10 -13.04
C TYR A 89 -7.33 -9.63 -13.21
N PRO A 90 -8.51 -10.23 -13.41
CA PRO A 90 -8.67 -11.69 -13.41
C PRO A 90 -7.88 -12.41 -14.51
N LYS A 91 -7.50 -11.68 -15.57
CA LYS A 91 -6.71 -12.19 -16.70
C LYS A 91 -5.19 -11.97 -16.54
N ALA A 92 -4.73 -11.33 -15.47
CA ALA A 92 -3.32 -11.03 -15.28
C ALA A 92 -2.52 -12.26 -14.84
N SER A 93 -1.21 -12.26 -15.13
CA SER A 93 -0.31 -13.30 -14.68
C SER A 93 -0.27 -13.37 -13.15
N LYS A 94 -0.46 -14.57 -12.60
CA LYS A 94 -0.38 -14.85 -11.16
C LYS A 94 1.04 -14.79 -10.60
N LYS A 95 2.04 -14.34 -11.37
CA LYS A 95 3.42 -14.17 -10.87
C LYS A 95 3.47 -13.00 -9.88
N MET A 96 3.34 -13.40 -8.63
CA MET A 96 3.28 -12.59 -7.42
C MET A 96 4.70 -12.27 -6.92
N LYS A 97 5.08 -10.98 -6.95
CA LYS A 97 6.37 -10.51 -6.44
C LYS A 97 6.23 -9.13 -5.84
N ASN A 98 6.98 -8.89 -4.77
CA ASN A 98 7.18 -7.56 -4.23
C ASN A 98 7.80 -6.60 -5.25
N ILE A 99 7.62 -5.31 -4.98
CA ILE A 99 8.22 -4.21 -5.71
C ILE A 99 9.50 -3.71 -5.01
N THR A 100 10.36 -3.05 -5.77
CA THR A 100 11.57 -2.42 -5.21
C THR A 100 11.23 -1.14 -4.43
N ARG A 101 12.16 -0.67 -3.60
CA ARG A 101 12.04 0.61 -2.88
C ARG A 101 11.73 1.78 -3.81
N ASN A 102 12.43 1.86 -4.95
CA ASN A 102 12.24 2.95 -5.92
C ASN A 102 10.86 2.90 -6.58
N THR A 103 10.39 1.71 -6.94
CA THR A 103 9.02 1.54 -7.46
C THR A 103 8.00 1.95 -6.40
N ARG A 104 8.16 1.52 -5.15
CA ARG A 104 7.27 1.90 -4.05
C ARG A 104 7.20 3.42 -3.85
N SER A 105 8.35 4.09 -3.82
CA SER A 105 8.40 5.55 -3.70
C SER A 105 7.66 6.25 -4.84
N ARG A 106 7.82 5.79 -6.08
CA ARG A 106 7.10 6.33 -7.24
C ARG A 106 5.59 6.10 -7.17
N LEU A 107 5.16 4.95 -6.66
CA LEU A 107 3.73 4.65 -6.48
C LEU A 107 3.12 5.51 -5.37
N TYR A 108 3.81 5.71 -4.25
CA TYR A 108 3.31 6.60 -3.19
C TYR A 108 3.17 8.05 -3.64
N LYS A 109 4.09 8.57 -4.46
CA LYS A 109 3.91 9.91 -5.07
C LYS A 109 2.58 10.02 -5.81
N LYS A 110 2.24 9.00 -6.60
CA LYS A 110 0.95 8.94 -7.30
C LYS A 110 -0.25 8.77 -6.35
N VAL A 111 -0.07 8.11 -5.20
CA VAL A 111 -1.12 8.02 -4.18
C VAL A 111 -1.39 9.41 -3.61
N PHE A 112 -0.35 10.18 -3.29
CA PHE A 112 -0.50 11.56 -2.82
C PHE A 112 -1.17 12.44 -3.86
N ASP A 113 -0.77 12.34 -5.13
CA ASP A 113 -1.44 13.07 -6.21
C ASP A 113 -2.96 12.80 -6.22
N ILE A 114 -3.42 11.57 -5.96
CA ILE A 114 -4.86 11.27 -5.91
C ILE A 114 -5.53 11.79 -4.63
N VAL A 115 -4.86 11.68 -3.48
CA VAL A 115 -5.46 12.02 -2.19
C VAL A 115 -5.47 13.54 -1.95
N ASP A 116 -4.45 14.27 -2.42
CA ASP A 116 -4.36 15.72 -2.28
C ASP A 116 -5.29 16.48 -3.25
N HIS A 117 -5.87 15.80 -4.25
CA HIS A 117 -6.85 16.34 -5.19
C HIS A 117 -8.31 16.04 -4.80
N LYS A 118 -8.56 15.50 -3.61
CA LYS A 118 -9.89 15.27 -3.03
C LYS A 118 -10.13 16.20 -1.84
#